data_AF-A0A6A0JNU8-F1
#
_entry.id   AF-A0A6A0JNU8-F1
#
_cell.length_a   1.000
_cell.length_b   1.000
_cell.length_c   1.000
_cell.angle_alpha   90.00
_cell.angle_beta   90.00
_cell.angle_gamma   90.00
#
_symmetry.space_group_name_H-M   'P 1'
#
loop_
_entity.id
_entity.type
_entity.pdbx_description
1 polymer ?
#
loop_
_entity_poly.entity_id
_entity_poly.type
_entity_poly.pdbx_seq_one_letter_code
_entity_poly.pdbx_strand_id
1 'polypeptide(L)'
;MPANTDTAPASARFFYGWLVLIAASIQGFLGVGMVISGFLVFFLPIQSDIDINAASMSLVIGLAWAVSGVVAVPAGWVSDKFGTRKLVLYGGVITGLGLIMLSYSQSYWHLLLFYSGIVSVGRVGALSPTLLTVVNQWFVRRKPLAMAVLSTSFVAGAASVVPILAIGNTQIGWRLTILSCGVIFAIVSVIVAAVLRNKPEDMGLFPDGDSVSSEADRPVSPLTTNEPQYTVRQALMTQAFWLLLIGLVVRVSVADGVIIHQIPMLVWRGIEEQTAAYYLSFMFLIAIPLRFGLGIMGGYVSIRLILFTGMAVGSIATALMYMIAGTEIAIVFVLGLAIVEGIATTNWLAVGQYFGRRHFGTLVGIMTISHCFGSLIFPYISGWIFDATQSYDLVLLITAPLFMFGGLAFLMAKKPVWNRQER
;
A
#
# COMPACT_ATOMS: atom_id res chain seq x y z
N MET A 1 -31.65 13.50 -55.86
CA MET A 1 -31.50 12.48 -54.81
C MET A 1 -30.30 11.60 -55.14
N PRO A 2 -29.29 11.52 -54.27
CA PRO A 2 -28.69 10.25 -53.91
C PRO A 2 -29.02 9.92 -52.46
N ALA A 3 -29.10 8.63 -52.21
CA ALA A 3 -29.76 8.00 -51.07
C ALA A 3 -29.06 8.22 -49.73
N ASN A 4 -29.89 8.34 -48.70
CA ASN A 4 -29.54 8.10 -47.30
C ASN A 4 -28.78 6.78 -47.16
N THR A 5 -27.54 6.85 -46.67
CA THR A 5 -27.00 5.75 -45.86
C THR A 5 -27.11 6.20 -44.41
N ASP A 6 -28.18 5.75 -43.76
CA ASP A 6 -28.39 5.85 -42.33
C ASP A 6 -27.13 5.35 -41.61
N THR A 7 -26.36 6.28 -41.03
CA THR A 7 -25.39 5.95 -40.00
C THR A 7 -26.18 5.52 -38.79
N ALA A 8 -26.44 4.21 -38.68
CA ALA A 8 -26.95 3.61 -37.47
C ALA A 8 -26.14 4.13 -36.27
N PRO A 9 -26.78 4.54 -35.16
CA PRO A 9 -26.04 4.97 -33.98
C PRO A 9 -25.16 3.80 -33.57
N ALA A 10 -23.84 3.98 -33.60
CA ALA A 10 -22.89 3.00 -33.12
C ALA A 10 -23.29 2.65 -31.69
N SER A 11 -23.95 1.50 -31.50
CA SER A 11 -24.32 0.97 -30.19
C SER A 11 -23.10 1.12 -29.30
N ALA A 12 -23.22 1.89 -28.21
CA ALA A 12 -22.10 2.25 -27.35
C ALA A 12 -21.33 0.97 -26.98
N ARG A 13 -20.25 0.68 -27.72
CA ARG A 13 -19.49 -0.56 -27.53
C ARG A 13 -18.94 -0.49 -26.13
N PHE A 14 -19.35 -1.44 -25.29
CA PHE A 14 -18.91 -1.52 -23.91
C PHE A 14 -17.37 -1.48 -23.87
N PHE A 15 -16.80 -0.46 -23.23
CA PHE A 15 -15.37 -0.26 -23.20
C PHE A 15 -14.72 -1.30 -22.29
N TYR A 16 -13.94 -2.22 -22.87
CA TYR A 16 -13.32 -3.34 -22.17
C TYR A 16 -12.41 -2.91 -21.01
N GLY A 17 -11.86 -1.69 -21.03
CA GLY A 17 -11.05 -1.18 -19.93
C GLY A 17 -11.76 -1.17 -18.58
N TRP A 18 -13.09 -1.09 -18.55
CA TRP A 18 -13.85 -1.24 -17.30
C TRP A 18 -13.78 -2.65 -16.73
N LEU A 19 -13.78 -3.70 -17.56
CA LEU A 19 -13.57 -5.08 -17.11
C LEU A 19 -12.15 -5.28 -16.59
N VAL A 20 -11.16 -4.66 -17.24
CA VAL A 20 -9.76 -4.68 -16.78
C VAL A 20 -9.65 -3.99 -15.41
N LEU A 21 -10.32 -2.84 -15.23
CA LEU A 21 -10.35 -2.14 -13.94
C LEU A 21 -11.00 -3.00 -12.86
N ILE A 22 -12.16 -3.61 -13.11
CA ILE A 22 -12.85 -4.48 -12.15
C ILE A 22 -11.97 -5.67 -11.77
N ALA A 23 -11.37 -6.35 -12.76
CA ALA A 23 -10.49 -7.48 -12.52
C ALA A 23 -9.26 -7.08 -11.69
N ALA A 24 -8.64 -5.95 -12.02
CA ALA A 24 -7.52 -5.41 -11.24
C ALA A 24 -7.95 -5.02 -9.81
N SER A 25 -9.13 -4.44 -9.65
CA SER A 25 -9.68 -4.08 -8.34
C SER A 25 -9.98 -5.29 -7.47
N ILE A 26 -10.54 -6.37 -8.04
CA ILE A 26 -10.78 -7.64 -7.31
C ILE A 26 -9.44 -8.23 -6.84
N GLN A 27 -8.46 -8.30 -7.73
CA GLN A 27 -7.12 -8.81 -7.40
C GLN A 27 -6.46 -7.99 -6.29
N GLY A 28 -6.57 -6.66 -6.39
CA GLY A 28 -6.07 -5.73 -5.38
C GLY A 28 -6.74 -5.86 -4.02
N PHE A 29 -8.08 -5.96 -4.04
CA PHE A 29 -8.91 -6.13 -2.84
C PHE A 29 -8.52 -7.40 -2.10
N LEU A 30 -8.48 -8.54 -2.78
CA LEU A 30 -8.09 -9.82 -2.15
C LEU A 30 -6.60 -9.84 -1.78
N GLY A 31 -5.74 -9.22 -2.58
CA GLY A 31 -4.32 -9.17 -2.31
C GLY A 31 -3.97 -8.45 -1.03
N VAL A 32 -4.43 -7.21 -0.89
CA VAL A 32 -4.19 -6.45 0.33
C VAL A 32 -4.96 -7.08 1.49
N GLY A 33 -6.21 -7.49 1.26
CA GLY A 33 -7.07 -8.08 2.27
C GLY A 33 -6.56 -9.41 2.83
N MET A 34 -6.11 -10.35 2.00
CA MET A 34 -5.70 -11.70 2.43
C MET A 34 -4.20 -11.84 2.68
N VAL A 35 -3.36 -11.16 1.88
CA VAL A 35 -1.92 -11.42 1.84
C VAL A 35 -1.13 -10.41 2.67
N ILE A 36 -1.61 -9.17 2.80
CA ILE A 36 -0.87 -8.10 3.50
C ILE A 36 -1.52 -7.80 4.85
N SER A 37 -2.67 -7.14 4.86
CA SER A 37 -3.34 -6.70 6.08
C SER A 37 -4.00 -7.86 6.82
N GLY A 38 -4.59 -8.81 6.09
CA GLY A 38 -5.20 -10.01 6.67
C GLY A 38 -4.22 -10.94 7.36
N PHE A 39 -2.98 -10.99 6.90
CA PHE A 39 -1.97 -11.84 7.51
C PHE A 39 -1.69 -11.45 8.97
N LEU A 40 -1.86 -10.17 9.32
CA LEU A 40 -1.66 -9.66 10.68
C LEU A 40 -2.61 -10.30 11.71
N VAL A 41 -3.77 -10.78 11.27
CA VAL A 41 -4.72 -11.52 12.13
C VAL A 41 -4.10 -12.81 12.67
N PHE A 42 -3.21 -13.43 11.91
CA PHE A 42 -2.58 -14.69 12.29
C PHE A 42 -1.31 -14.50 13.12
N PHE A 43 -0.98 -13.27 13.55
CA PHE A 43 0.21 -13.00 14.34
C PHE A 43 0.25 -13.85 15.63
N LEU A 44 -0.75 -13.70 16.50
CA LEU A 44 -0.81 -14.41 17.79
C LEU A 44 -1.07 -15.92 17.63
N PRO A 45 -1.97 -16.37 16.74
CA PRO A 45 -2.19 -17.81 16.51
C PRO A 45 -0.95 -18.56 16.01
N ILE A 46 -0.20 -17.98 15.06
CA ILE A 46 1.04 -18.60 14.57
C ILE A 46 2.12 -18.58 15.66
N GLN A 47 2.21 -17.47 16.39
CA GLN A 47 3.17 -17.32 17.49
C GLN A 47 3.00 -18.39 18.56
N SER A 48 1.75 -18.60 19.01
CA SER A 48 1.41 -19.57 20.05
C SER A 48 1.50 -21.02 19.58
N ASP A 49 1.16 -21.31 18.33
CA ASP A 49 1.14 -22.68 17.81
C ASP A 49 2.53 -23.18 17.37
N ILE A 50 3.39 -22.32 16.80
CA ILE A 50 4.76 -22.67 16.37
C ILE A 50 5.78 -22.43 17.51
N ASP A 51 5.34 -21.87 18.64
CA ASP A 51 6.16 -21.53 19.81
C ASP A 51 7.36 -20.63 19.44
N ILE A 52 7.05 -19.49 18.82
CA ILE A 52 8.04 -18.47 18.46
C ILE A 52 7.80 -17.18 19.23
N ASN A 53 8.83 -16.36 19.37
CA ASN A 53 8.72 -15.08 20.05
C ASN A 53 8.21 -13.97 19.10
N ALA A 54 7.82 -12.81 19.66
CA ALA A 54 7.23 -11.72 18.90
C ALA A 54 8.24 -11.11 17.92
N ALA A 55 9.52 -11.02 18.30
CA ALA A 55 10.60 -10.56 17.42
C ALA A 55 10.71 -11.42 16.15
N SER A 56 10.61 -12.75 16.29
CA SER A 56 10.69 -13.68 15.17
C SER A 56 9.51 -13.53 14.21
N MET A 57 8.29 -13.41 14.73
CA MET A 57 7.10 -13.20 13.90
C MET A 57 7.13 -11.84 13.19
N SER A 58 7.59 -10.80 13.90
CA SER A 58 7.77 -9.47 13.34
C SER A 58 8.87 -9.42 12.28
N LEU A 59 9.92 -10.23 12.43
CA LEU A 59 10.95 -10.38 11.40
C LEU A 59 10.37 -11.04 10.15
N VAL A 60 9.53 -12.08 10.28
CA VAL A 60 8.86 -12.73 9.15
C VAL A 60 8.03 -11.71 8.35
N ILE A 61 7.24 -10.89 9.04
CA ILE A 61 6.37 -9.89 8.38
C ILE A 61 7.19 -8.72 7.80
N GLY A 62 8.09 -8.14 8.59
CA GLY A 62 8.95 -7.03 8.17
C GLY A 62 9.84 -7.43 6.97
N LEU A 63 10.39 -8.65 6.98
CA LEU A 63 11.19 -9.17 5.87
C LEU A 63 10.33 -9.36 4.62
N ALA A 64 9.10 -9.86 4.75
CA ALA A 64 8.19 -9.96 3.61
C ALA A 64 7.89 -8.59 2.98
N TRP A 65 7.84 -7.51 3.77
CA TRP A 65 7.63 -6.15 3.28
C TRP A 65 8.88 -5.60 2.60
N ALA A 66 10.06 -5.76 3.23
CA ALA A 66 11.33 -5.35 2.66
C ALA A 66 11.68 -6.09 1.36
N VAL A 67 11.54 -7.42 1.33
CA VAL A 67 11.76 -8.24 0.12
C VAL A 67 10.84 -7.76 -1.01
N SER A 68 9.58 -7.46 -0.72
CA SER A 68 8.66 -6.98 -1.75
C SER A 68 9.03 -5.62 -2.30
N GLY A 69 9.55 -4.71 -1.47
CA GLY A 69 10.07 -3.42 -1.92
C GLY A 69 11.27 -3.56 -2.85
N VAL A 70 12.22 -4.45 -2.52
CA VAL A 70 13.39 -4.73 -3.37
C VAL A 70 12.98 -5.42 -4.67
N VAL A 71 12.10 -6.43 -4.60
CA VAL A 71 11.61 -7.19 -5.76
C VAL A 71 10.72 -6.35 -6.67
N ALA A 72 10.11 -5.27 -6.18
CA ALA A 72 9.31 -4.35 -6.99
C ALA A 72 10.09 -3.72 -8.15
N VAL A 73 11.38 -3.45 -7.97
CA VAL A 73 12.25 -2.87 -9.02
C VAL A 73 12.41 -3.81 -10.22
N PRO A 74 12.93 -5.05 -10.07
CA PRO A 74 13.02 -5.98 -11.19
C PRO A 74 11.64 -6.41 -11.69
N ALA A 75 10.62 -6.51 -10.83
CA ALA A 75 9.26 -6.86 -11.26
C ALA A 75 8.68 -5.82 -12.24
N GLY A 76 8.99 -4.53 -12.06
CA GLY A 76 8.62 -3.49 -13.03
C GLY A 76 9.21 -3.76 -14.43
N TRP A 77 10.51 -4.07 -14.50
CA TRP A 77 11.17 -4.43 -15.76
C TRP A 77 10.58 -5.70 -16.40
N VAL A 78 10.31 -6.72 -15.59
CA VAL A 78 9.65 -7.96 -16.06
C VAL A 78 8.24 -7.65 -16.57
N SER A 79 7.49 -6.76 -15.91
CA SER A 79 6.17 -6.30 -16.34
C SER A 79 6.20 -5.63 -17.71
N ASP A 80 7.18 -4.74 -17.93
CA ASP A 80 7.33 -4.06 -19.22
C ASP A 80 7.71 -5.02 -20.36
N LYS A 81 8.54 -6.04 -20.06
CA LYS A 81 9.04 -6.99 -21.06
C LYS A 81 8.09 -8.15 -21.37
N PHE A 82 7.49 -8.76 -20.34
CA PHE A 82 6.68 -9.97 -20.47
C PHE A 82 5.17 -9.70 -20.42
N GLY A 83 4.78 -8.49 -20.06
CA GLY A 83 3.39 -8.05 -19.94
C GLY A 83 2.78 -8.38 -18.58
N THR A 84 2.03 -7.41 -18.05
CA THR A 84 1.29 -7.47 -16.79
C THR A 84 0.47 -8.75 -16.62
N ARG A 85 -0.22 -9.22 -17.66
CA ARG A 85 -1.07 -10.42 -17.60
C ARG A 85 -0.33 -11.65 -17.08
N LYS A 86 0.89 -11.88 -17.56
CA LYS A 86 1.70 -13.04 -17.15
C LYS A 86 2.19 -12.88 -15.72
N LEU A 87 2.56 -11.66 -15.30
CA LEU A 87 2.97 -11.43 -13.91
C LEU A 87 1.82 -11.64 -12.93
N VAL A 88 0.60 -11.20 -13.28
CA VAL A 88 -0.57 -11.42 -12.42
C VAL A 88 -0.88 -12.91 -12.30
N LEU A 89 -0.80 -13.66 -13.41
CA LEU A 89 -0.98 -15.11 -13.41
C LEU A 89 0.07 -15.82 -12.54
N TYR A 90 1.34 -15.69 -12.89
CA TYR A 90 2.41 -16.43 -12.21
C TYR A 90 2.62 -15.92 -10.79
N GLY A 91 2.64 -14.61 -10.58
CA GLY A 91 2.75 -14.02 -9.25
C GLY A 91 1.59 -14.44 -8.35
N GLY A 92 0.36 -14.43 -8.87
CA GLY A 92 -0.82 -14.82 -8.12
C GLY A 92 -0.85 -16.30 -7.75
N VAL A 93 -0.47 -17.18 -8.68
CA VAL A 93 -0.32 -18.61 -8.41
C VAL A 93 0.81 -18.88 -7.42
N ILE A 94 1.96 -18.23 -7.56
CA ILE A 94 3.09 -18.35 -6.61
C ILE A 94 2.66 -17.91 -5.21
N THR A 95 1.96 -16.78 -5.08
CA THR A 95 1.43 -16.33 -3.79
C THR A 95 0.43 -17.31 -3.20
N GLY A 96 -0.52 -17.80 -4.01
CA GLY A 96 -1.50 -18.78 -3.54
C GLY A 96 -0.86 -20.09 -3.08
N LEU A 97 0.10 -20.62 -3.85
CA LEU A 97 0.90 -21.78 -3.47
C LEU A 97 1.74 -21.52 -2.21
N GLY A 98 2.33 -20.34 -2.09
CA GLY A 98 3.07 -19.94 -0.90
C GLY A 98 2.19 -19.92 0.36
N LEU A 99 0.96 -19.41 0.26
CA LEU A 99 -0.02 -19.46 1.36
C LEU A 99 -0.47 -20.90 1.67
N ILE A 100 -0.70 -21.73 0.65
CA ILE A 100 -1.01 -23.15 0.84
C ILE A 100 0.13 -23.84 1.60
N MET A 101 1.38 -23.66 1.17
CA MET A 101 2.56 -24.20 1.86
C MET A 101 2.70 -23.66 3.29
N LEU A 102 2.42 -22.37 3.49
CA LEU A 102 2.43 -21.72 4.80
C LEU A 102 1.43 -22.35 5.78
N SER A 103 0.27 -22.81 5.31
CA SER A 103 -0.72 -23.48 6.16
C SER A 103 -0.21 -24.80 6.78
N TYR A 104 0.79 -25.42 6.17
CA TYR A 104 1.44 -26.63 6.67
C TYR A 104 2.73 -26.34 7.45
N SER A 105 3.02 -25.06 7.75
CA SER A 105 4.22 -24.70 8.48
C SER A 105 4.18 -25.21 9.93
N GLN A 106 5.33 -25.75 10.35
CA GLN A 106 5.57 -26.30 11.69
C GLN A 106 6.83 -25.71 12.34
N SER A 107 7.50 -24.77 11.67
CA SER A 107 8.75 -24.20 12.19
C SER A 107 8.93 -22.78 11.69
N TYR A 108 9.74 -22.02 12.43
CA TYR A 108 10.14 -20.67 12.07
C TYR A 108 10.72 -20.56 10.64
N TRP A 109 11.54 -21.54 10.22
CA TRP A 109 12.15 -21.56 8.90
C TRP A 109 11.13 -21.72 7.77
N HIS A 110 10.04 -22.46 8.01
CA HIS A 110 8.93 -22.55 7.07
C HIS A 110 8.24 -21.19 6.89
N LEU A 111 8.05 -20.43 7.99
CA LEU A 111 7.46 -19.09 7.91
C LEU A 111 8.32 -18.13 7.08
N LEU A 112 9.64 -18.11 7.33
CA LEU A 112 10.58 -17.29 6.55
C LEU A 112 10.56 -17.67 5.07
N LEU A 113 10.64 -18.96 4.76
CA LEU A 113 10.69 -19.42 3.37
C LEU A 113 9.37 -19.15 2.64
N PHE A 114 8.25 -19.56 3.22
CA PHE A 114 6.95 -19.52 2.55
C PHE A 114 6.35 -18.11 2.54
N TYR A 115 6.39 -17.38 3.66
CA TYR A 115 5.83 -16.03 3.72
C TYR A 115 6.81 -14.95 3.25
N SER A 116 7.99 -14.85 3.88
CA SER A 116 8.97 -13.82 3.54
C SER A 116 9.70 -14.07 2.23
N GLY A 117 9.75 -15.31 1.75
CA GLY A 117 10.32 -15.69 0.45
C GLY A 117 9.27 -15.81 -0.66
N ILE A 118 8.49 -16.89 -0.67
CA ILE A 118 7.61 -17.24 -1.79
C ILE A 118 6.45 -16.24 -1.93
N VAL A 119 5.69 -16.02 -0.86
CA VAL A 119 4.52 -15.12 -0.88
C VAL A 119 4.94 -13.68 -1.20
N SER A 120 6.03 -13.19 -0.60
CA SER A 120 6.54 -11.83 -0.82
C SER A 120 6.98 -11.59 -2.28
N VAL A 121 7.64 -12.56 -2.91
CA VAL A 121 8.05 -12.44 -4.32
C VAL A 121 6.84 -12.52 -5.24
N GLY A 122 5.95 -13.51 -5.03
CA GLY A 122 4.75 -13.69 -5.84
C GLY A 122 3.82 -12.47 -5.79
N ARG A 123 3.64 -11.88 -4.59
CA ARG A 123 2.65 -10.82 -4.39
C ARG A 123 3.03 -9.54 -5.11
N VAL A 124 4.32 -9.27 -5.32
CA VAL A 124 4.77 -8.11 -6.10
C VAL A 124 4.28 -8.19 -7.54
N GLY A 125 4.36 -9.36 -8.16
CA GLY A 125 3.87 -9.59 -9.52
C GLY A 125 2.34 -9.55 -9.62
N ALA A 126 1.65 -10.01 -8.57
CA ALA A 126 0.20 -10.10 -8.54
C ALA A 126 -0.53 -8.80 -8.16
N LEU A 127 0.15 -7.87 -7.46
CA LEU A 127 -0.48 -6.74 -6.77
C LEU A 127 0.02 -5.37 -7.26
N SER A 128 0.04 -4.39 -6.35
CA SER A 128 -0.14 -2.97 -6.62
C SER A 128 0.68 -2.38 -7.78
N PRO A 129 1.99 -2.60 -7.93
CA PRO A 129 2.75 -1.99 -9.02
C PRO A 129 2.26 -2.45 -10.40
N THR A 130 2.00 -3.74 -10.53
CA THR A 130 1.55 -4.38 -11.77
C THR A 130 0.13 -3.93 -12.13
N LEU A 131 -0.79 -3.93 -11.15
CA LEU A 131 -2.18 -3.53 -11.36
C LEU A 131 -2.33 -2.06 -11.74
N LEU A 132 -1.56 -1.17 -11.08
CA LEU A 132 -1.54 0.26 -11.40
C LEU A 132 -1.02 0.50 -12.82
N THR A 133 -0.04 -0.29 -13.26
CA THR A 133 0.53 -0.18 -14.60
C THR A 133 -0.50 -0.51 -15.67
N VAL A 134 -1.26 -1.60 -15.50
CA VAL A 134 -2.29 -1.99 -16.47
C VAL A 134 -3.40 -0.94 -16.55
N VAL A 135 -3.92 -0.47 -15.41
CA VAL A 135 -5.00 0.53 -15.42
C VAL A 135 -4.53 1.84 -16.06
N ASN A 136 -3.28 2.22 -15.82
CA ASN A 136 -2.68 3.40 -16.45
C ASN A 136 -2.57 3.29 -17.98
N GLN A 137 -2.41 2.08 -18.54
CA GLN A 137 -2.34 1.87 -19.99
C GLN A 137 -3.72 1.91 -20.66
N TRP A 138 -4.79 1.55 -19.94
CA TRP A 138 -6.16 1.51 -20.48
C TRP A 138 -6.90 2.85 -20.43
N PHE A 139 -6.54 3.73 -19.50
CA PHE A 139 -7.25 5.00 -19.28
C PHE A 139 -6.30 6.18 -19.38
N VAL A 140 -6.67 7.19 -20.18
CA VAL A 140 -5.93 8.45 -20.34
C VAL A 140 -6.75 9.62 -19.78
N ARG A 141 -7.91 9.90 -20.37
CA ARG A 141 -8.88 10.92 -19.94
C ARG A 141 -9.53 10.56 -18.61
N ARG A 142 -9.92 9.29 -18.42
CA ARG A 142 -10.57 8.82 -17.17
C ARG A 142 -9.57 8.23 -16.16
N LYS A 143 -8.28 8.44 -16.38
CA LYS A 143 -7.19 7.90 -15.55
C LYS A 143 -7.32 8.24 -14.05
N PRO A 144 -7.61 9.49 -13.63
CA PRO A 144 -7.71 9.80 -12.20
C PRO A 144 -8.82 9.00 -11.51
N LEU A 145 -9.96 8.83 -12.17
CA LEU A 145 -11.08 8.02 -11.67
C LEU A 145 -10.69 6.55 -11.58
N ALA A 146 -10.12 5.98 -12.64
CA ALA A 146 -9.73 4.57 -12.67
C ALA A 146 -8.68 4.24 -11.59
N MET A 147 -7.67 5.10 -11.43
CA MET A 147 -6.64 4.96 -10.40
C MET A 147 -7.20 5.10 -8.99
N ALA A 148 -8.18 5.99 -8.78
CA ALA A 148 -8.86 6.14 -7.50
C ALA A 148 -9.69 4.91 -7.14
N VAL A 149 -10.45 4.34 -8.09
CA VAL A 149 -11.22 3.10 -7.89
C VAL A 149 -10.28 1.94 -7.54
N LEU A 150 -9.20 1.76 -8.31
CA LEU A 150 -8.21 0.72 -8.03
C LEU A 150 -7.59 0.90 -6.63
N SER A 151 -7.14 2.10 -6.28
CA SER A 151 -6.50 2.35 -4.98
C SER A 151 -7.47 2.17 -3.81
N THR A 152 -8.76 2.51 -4.00
CA THR A 152 -9.81 2.29 -3.00
C THR A 152 -10.03 0.81 -2.76
N SER A 153 -10.02 0.00 -3.83
CA SER A 153 -10.22 -1.45 -3.70
C SER A 153 -9.19 -2.11 -2.78
N PHE A 154 -7.95 -1.62 -2.78
CA PHE A 154 -6.88 -2.14 -1.92
C PHE A 154 -7.22 -1.93 -0.43
N VAL A 155 -7.59 -0.71 -0.07
CA VAL A 155 -7.90 -0.36 1.33
C VAL A 155 -9.25 -0.96 1.75
N ALA A 156 -10.23 -1.00 0.86
CA ALA A 156 -11.49 -1.70 1.09
C ALA A 156 -11.27 -3.20 1.35
N GLY A 157 -10.28 -3.81 0.68
CA GLY A 157 -9.84 -5.18 0.93
C GLY A 157 -9.35 -5.36 2.36
N ALA A 158 -8.44 -4.50 2.81
CA ALA A 158 -7.98 -4.50 4.20
C ALA A 158 -9.14 -4.30 5.20
N ALA A 159 -10.07 -3.39 4.91
CA ALA A 159 -11.20 -3.05 5.79
C ALA A 159 -12.35 -4.07 5.79
N SER A 160 -12.40 -5.01 4.84
CA SER A 160 -13.51 -5.96 4.71
C SER A 160 -13.08 -7.40 4.90
N VAL A 161 -11.86 -7.76 4.47
CA VAL A 161 -11.35 -9.12 4.54
C VAL A 161 -10.80 -9.45 5.93
N VAL A 162 -10.17 -8.49 6.62
CA VAL A 162 -9.59 -8.71 7.97
C VAL A 162 -10.62 -9.30 8.96
N PRO A 163 -11.86 -8.79 9.10
CA PRO A 163 -12.87 -9.37 9.98
C PRO A 163 -13.27 -10.79 9.57
N ILE A 164 -13.36 -11.07 8.28
CA ILE A 164 -13.70 -12.39 7.75
C ILE A 164 -12.60 -13.40 8.13
N LEU A 165 -11.34 -13.00 8.04
CA LEU A 165 -10.21 -13.84 8.45
C LEU A 165 -10.14 -14.02 9.96
N ALA A 166 -10.53 -13.01 10.75
CA ALA A 166 -10.65 -13.14 12.20
C ALA A 166 -11.72 -14.16 12.58
N ILE A 167 -12.88 -14.14 11.92
CA ILE A 167 -13.93 -15.16 12.09
C ILE A 167 -13.43 -16.54 11.63
N GLY A 168 -12.75 -16.62 10.49
CA GLY A 168 -12.15 -17.88 10.02
C GLY A 168 -11.16 -18.46 11.02
N ASN A 169 -10.29 -17.61 11.57
CA ASN A 169 -9.32 -17.99 12.59
C ASN A 169 -10.00 -18.59 13.83
N THR A 170 -11.08 -17.98 14.33
CA THR A 170 -11.79 -18.48 15.52
C THR A 170 -12.61 -19.74 15.25
N GLN A 171 -13.18 -19.89 14.05
CA GLN A 171 -14.10 -21.00 13.73
C GLN A 171 -13.39 -22.26 13.22
N ILE A 172 -12.38 -22.10 12.35
CA ILE A 172 -11.71 -23.21 11.66
C ILE A 172 -10.18 -23.21 11.85
N GLY A 173 -9.65 -22.26 12.63
CA GLY A 173 -8.22 -22.13 12.89
C GLY A 173 -7.44 -21.43 11.77
N TRP A 174 -6.26 -20.92 12.13
CA TRP A 174 -5.41 -20.17 11.20
C TRP A 174 -4.95 -21.01 10.01
N ARG A 175 -4.63 -22.30 10.20
CA ARG A 175 -4.14 -23.18 9.11
C ARG A 175 -5.15 -23.33 7.99
N LEU A 176 -6.38 -23.75 8.30
CA LEU A 176 -7.43 -23.91 7.29
C LEU A 176 -7.87 -22.58 6.68
N THR A 177 -7.82 -21.50 7.46
CA THR A 177 -8.11 -20.15 6.96
C THR A 177 -7.07 -19.71 5.92
N ILE A 178 -5.77 -19.83 6.24
CA ILE A 178 -4.67 -19.50 5.31
C ILE A 178 -4.70 -20.41 4.07
N LEU A 179 -4.97 -21.71 4.25
CA LEU A 179 -5.13 -22.65 3.13
C LEU A 179 -6.23 -22.18 2.17
N SER A 180 -7.39 -21.82 2.72
CA SER A 180 -8.54 -21.31 1.95
C SER A 180 -8.18 -20.01 1.22
N CYS A 181 -7.48 -19.09 1.88
CA CYS A 181 -6.97 -17.88 1.25
C CYS A 181 -6.03 -18.19 0.08
N GLY A 182 -5.11 -19.14 0.24
CA GLY A 182 -4.17 -19.54 -0.80
C GLY A 182 -4.87 -20.11 -2.04
N VAL A 183 -5.85 -20.99 -1.85
CA VAL A 183 -6.66 -21.58 -2.93
C VAL A 183 -7.49 -20.49 -3.63
N ILE A 184 -8.22 -19.67 -2.87
CA ILE A 184 -9.06 -18.60 -3.43
C ILE A 184 -8.19 -17.60 -4.21
N PHE A 185 -7.06 -17.18 -3.64
CA PHE A 185 -6.18 -16.20 -4.27
C PHE A 185 -5.57 -16.74 -5.56
N ALA A 186 -5.14 -18.01 -5.62
CA ALA A 186 -4.64 -18.63 -6.84
C ALA A 186 -5.73 -18.69 -7.93
N ILE A 187 -6.94 -19.17 -7.60
CA ILE A 187 -8.06 -19.29 -8.54
C ILE A 187 -8.44 -17.91 -9.09
N VAL A 188 -8.64 -16.93 -8.20
CA VAL A 188 -9.01 -15.58 -8.63
C VAL A 188 -7.91 -14.95 -9.48
N SER A 189 -6.64 -15.17 -9.15
CA SER A 189 -5.52 -14.67 -9.97
C SER A 189 -5.54 -15.26 -11.38
N VAL A 190 -5.86 -16.54 -11.54
CA VAL A 190 -6.01 -17.18 -12.86
C VAL A 190 -7.18 -16.56 -13.64
N ILE A 191 -8.33 -16.36 -12.99
CA ILE A 191 -9.52 -15.75 -13.61
C ILE A 191 -9.22 -14.30 -14.02
N VAL A 192 -8.64 -13.51 -13.12
CA VAL A 192 -8.23 -12.13 -13.36
C VAL A 192 -7.24 -12.07 -14.52
N ALA A 193 -6.24 -12.95 -14.55
CA ALA A 193 -5.29 -13.01 -15.65
C ALA A 193 -5.93 -13.44 -16.98
N ALA A 194 -7.03 -14.18 -16.98
CA ALA A 194 -7.78 -14.49 -18.19
C ALA A 194 -8.50 -13.26 -18.76
N VAL A 195 -8.99 -12.38 -17.89
CA VAL A 195 -9.65 -11.10 -18.25
C VAL A 195 -8.64 -10.00 -18.57
N LEU A 196 -7.49 -9.96 -17.89
CA LEU A 196 -6.49 -8.92 -18.12
C LEU A 196 -5.94 -8.95 -19.55
N ARG A 197 -5.78 -7.76 -20.10
CA ARG A 197 -5.07 -7.48 -21.36
C ARG A 197 -4.11 -6.34 -21.06
N ASN A 198 -2.88 -6.42 -21.56
CA ASN A 198 -1.84 -5.48 -21.16
C ASN A 198 -2.21 -4.08 -21.64
N LYS A 199 -2.51 -3.96 -22.94
CA LYS A 199 -2.85 -2.69 -23.56
C LYS A 199 -4.10 -2.79 -24.42
N PRO A 200 -4.85 -1.68 -24.61
CA PRO A 200 -6.01 -1.67 -25.50
C PRO A 200 -5.62 -2.01 -26.95
N GLU A 201 -4.41 -1.67 -27.38
CA GLU A 201 -3.89 -1.93 -28.73
C GLU A 201 -3.77 -3.43 -29.02
N ASP A 202 -3.56 -4.27 -27.99
CA ASP A 202 -3.53 -5.74 -28.11
C ASP A 202 -4.89 -6.30 -28.60
N MET A 203 -5.96 -5.50 -28.49
CA MET A 203 -7.31 -5.85 -28.96
C MET A 203 -7.78 -4.97 -30.11
N GLY A 204 -6.90 -4.18 -30.73
CA GLY A 204 -7.27 -3.19 -31.73
C GLY A 204 -8.19 -2.08 -31.19
N LEU A 205 -8.18 -1.86 -29.87
CA LEU A 205 -8.88 -0.75 -29.22
C LEU A 205 -7.90 0.39 -28.94
N PHE A 206 -8.43 1.58 -28.68
CA PHE A 206 -7.67 2.71 -28.16
C PHE A 206 -8.01 2.96 -26.69
N PRO A 207 -7.11 3.63 -25.94
CA PRO A 207 -7.41 4.08 -24.59
C PRO A 207 -8.73 4.87 -24.52
N ASP A 208 -9.44 4.74 -23.39
CA ASP A 208 -10.78 5.31 -23.16
C ASP A 208 -11.89 4.95 -24.18
N GLY A 209 -11.61 4.06 -25.14
CA GLY A 209 -12.56 3.64 -26.18
C GLY A 209 -12.63 4.61 -27.37
N ASP A 210 -11.61 5.45 -27.55
CA ASP A 210 -11.55 6.41 -28.65
C ASP A 210 -11.42 5.70 -30.01
N SER A 211 -11.76 6.40 -31.10
CA SER A 211 -11.53 5.94 -32.48
C SER A 211 -10.31 6.62 -33.09
N VAL A 212 -9.77 6.06 -34.18
CA VAL A 212 -8.54 6.51 -34.88
C VAL A 212 -8.54 8.03 -35.18
N SER A 213 -9.72 8.65 -35.35
CA SER A 213 -9.86 10.08 -35.64
C SER A 213 -9.65 11.02 -34.44
N SER A 214 -9.56 10.50 -33.22
CA SER A 214 -9.51 11.34 -32.00
C SER A 214 -8.09 11.72 -31.55
N GLU A 215 -7.05 11.21 -32.20
CA GLU A 215 -5.65 11.57 -31.90
C GLU A 215 -5.23 12.94 -32.44
N ALA A 216 -5.83 13.39 -33.54
CA ALA A 216 -5.54 14.67 -34.16
C ALA A 216 -6.08 15.88 -33.37
N ASP A 217 -7.03 15.65 -32.47
CA ASP A 217 -7.72 16.69 -31.69
C ASP A 217 -7.33 16.69 -30.21
N ARG A 218 -6.27 15.95 -29.83
CA ARG A 218 -5.75 16.00 -28.46
C ARG A 218 -5.17 17.39 -28.23
N PRO A 219 -5.74 18.23 -27.35
CA PRO A 219 -4.99 19.36 -26.85
C PRO A 219 -3.77 18.76 -26.16
N VAL A 220 -2.60 18.94 -26.77
CA VAL A 220 -1.32 18.80 -26.07
C VAL A 220 -1.45 19.78 -24.92
N SER A 221 -1.84 19.29 -23.75
CA SER A 221 -1.89 20.12 -22.55
C SER A 221 -0.52 20.75 -22.50
N PRO A 222 -0.40 22.08 -22.67
CA PRO A 222 0.89 22.72 -22.66
C PRO A 222 1.50 22.30 -21.32
N LEU A 223 2.68 21.67 -21.37
CA LEU A 223 3.49 21.47 -20.19
C LEU A 223 3.50 22.83 -19.51
N THR A 224 2.79 22.97 -18.40
CA THR A 224 2.68 24.24 -17.70
C THR A 224 4.11 24.66 -17.44
N THR A 225 4.54 25.70 -18.17
CA THR A 225 5.95 26.05 -18.35
C THR A 225 6.62 26.45 -17.03
N ASN A 226 5.85 26.53 -15.94
CA ASN A 226 6.25 26.91 -14.59
C ASN A 226 6.31 25.75 -13.58
N GLU A 227 6.13 24.48 -13.95
CA GLU A 227 6.43 23.39 -13.01
C GLU A 227 7.96 23.25 -12.81
N PRO A 228 8.48 23.27 -11.56
CA PRO A 228 9.90 23.04 -11.30
C PRO A 228 10.31 21.65 -11.80
N GLN A 229 11.42 21.54 -12.53
CA GLN A 229 11.90 20.27 -13.10
C GLN A 229 13.29 19.93 -12.58
N TYR A 230 13.38 19.56 -11.31
CA TYR A 230 14.65 19.17 -10.71
C TYR A 230 15.19 17.90 -11.37
N THR A 231 16.47 17.92 -11.74
CA THR A 231 17.21 16.67 -11.98
C THR A 231 17.36 15.89 -10.67
N VAL A 232 17.62 14.59 -10.75
CA VAL A 232 17.85 13.76 -9.54
C VAL A 232 18.99 14.35 -8.70
N ARG A 233 20.11 14.73 -9.33
CA ARG A 233 21.24 15.34 -8.63
C ARG A 233 20.85 16.65 -7.93
N GLN A 234 20.15 17.54 -8.62
CA GLN A 234 19.69 18.80 -8.02
C GLN A 234 18.74 18.56 -6.84
N ALA A 235 17.80 17.62 -6.97
CA ALA A 235 16.89 17.27 -5.88
C ALA A 235 17.65 16.75 -4.65
N LEU A 236 18.60 15.82 -4.84
CA LEU A 236 19.43 15.25 -3.77
C LEU A 236 20.33 16.30 -3.08
N MET A 237 20.64 17.41 -3.74
CA MET A 237 21.40 18.51 -3.14
C MET A 237 20.54 19.46 -2.30
N THR A 238 19.21 19.33 -2.34
CA THR A 238 18.31 20.18 -1.53
C THR A 238 18.13 19.64 -0.11
N GLN A 239 18.14 20.52 0.89
CA GLN A 239 17.75 20.17 2.26
C GLN A 239 16.30 19.65 2.33
N ALA A 240 15.42 20.17 1.48
CA ALA A 240 14.02 19.75 1.40
C ALA A 240 13.88 18.26 1.09
N PHE A 241 14.72 17.71 0.19
CA PHE A 241 14.68 16.30 -0.15
C PHE A 241 15.01 15.42 1.07
N TRP A 242 16.10 15.73 1.78
CA TRP A 242 16.52 14.96 2.94
C TRP A 242 15.52 15.05 4.10
N LEU A 243 14.90 16.21 4.32
CA LEU A 243 13.84 16.35 5.33
C LEU A 243 12.57 15.57 4.95
N LEU A 244 12.16 15.58 3.67
CA LEU A 244 11.06 14.74 3.18
C LEU A 244 11.40 13.25 3.28
N LEU A 245 12.65 12.87 2.98
CA LEU A 245 13.13 11.49 3.08
C LEU A 245 13.10 11.02 4.54
N ILE A 246 13.66 11.79 5.47
CA ILE A 246 13.66 11.46 6.91
C ILE A 246 12.22 11.36 7.42
N GLY A 247 11.38 12.35 7.13
CA GLY A 247 9.96 12.31 7.51
C GLY A 247 9.24 11.09 6.98
N LEU A 248 9.47 10.73 5.71
CA LEU A 248 8.88 9.54 5.09
C LEU A 248 9.39 8.24 5.73
N VAL A 249 10.71 8.09 5.88
CA VAL A 249 11.33 6.89 6.45
C VAL A 249 10.80 6.69 7.86
N VAL A 250 10.82 7.72 8.70
CA VAL A 250 10.30 7.64 10.07
C VAL A 250 8.81 7.32 10.07
N ARG A 251 7.99 8.03 9.28
CA ARG A 251 6.55 7.78 9.19
C ARG A 251 6.25 6.33 8.84
N VAL A 252 6.82 5.83 7.74
CA VAL A 252 6.53 4.48 7.24
C VAL A 252 7.04 3.43 8.21
N SER A 253 8.29 3.55 8.68
CA SER A 253 8.88 2.54 9.58
C SER A 253 8.11 2.40 10.88
N VAL A 254 7.73 3.54 11.47
CA VAL A 254 7.00 3.57 12.74
C VAL A 254 5.55 3.13 12.54
N ALA A 255 4.87 3.60 11.49
CA ALA A 255 3.52 3.14 11.17
C ALA A 255 3.48 1.63 10.93
N ASP A 256 4.43 1.10 10.15
CA ASP A 256 4.52 -0.32 9.83
C ASP A 256 4.73 -1.17 11.09
N GLY A 257 5.66 -0.80 11.98
CA GLY A 257 5.88 -1.56 13.21
C GLY A 257 4.70 -1.50 14.17
N VAL A 258 4.01 -0.36 14.26
CA VAL A 258 2.79 -0.25 15.05
C VAL A 258 1.65 -1.07 14.44
N ILE A 259 1.45 -1.01 13.13
CA ILE A 259 0.39 -1.76 12.43
C ILE A 259 0.62 -3.27 12.56
N ILE A 260 1.86 -3.74 12.43
CA ILE A 260 2.19 -5.17 12.59
C ILE A 260 1.86 -5.66 14.00
N HIS A 261 2.17 -4.86 15.03
CA HIS A 261 1.89 -5.21 16.43
C HIS A 261 0.52 -4.76 16.91
N GLN A 262 -0.31 -4.13 16.07
CA GLN A 262 -1.54 -3.50 16.52
C GLN A 262 -2.48 -4.50 17.21
N ILE A 263 -2.65 -5.70 16.64
CA ILE A 263 -3.46 -6.76 17.26
C ILE A 263 -2.83 -7.23 18.57
N PRO A 264 -1.57 -7.71 18.61
CA PRO A 264 -0.87 -8.07 19.86
C PRO A 264 -0.93 -7.00 20.96
N MET A 265 -0.80 -5.75 20.58
CA MET A 265 -0.75 -4.61 21.49
C MET A 265 -2.12 -4.27 22.09
N LEU A 266 -3.19 -4.41 21.31
CA LEU A 266 -4.57 -4.31 21.80
C LEU A 266 -4.90 -5.49 22.73
N VAL A 267 -4.45 -6.71 22.38
CA VAL A 267 -4.62 -7.90 23.22
C VAL A 267 -3.86 -7.78 24.53
N TRP A 268 -2.64 -7.25 24.50
CA TRP A 268 -1.87 -6.93 25.70
C TRP A 268 -2.59 -5.91 26.62
N ARG A 269 -3.40 -5.01 26.05
CA ARG A 269 -4.28 -4.10 26.81
C ARG A 269 -5.61 -4.73 27.26
N GLY A 270 -5.78 -6.04 27.10
CA GLY A 270 -6.95 -6.79 27.56
C GLY A 270 -8.12 -6.80 26.58
N ILE A 271 -7.93 -6.38 25.33
CA ILE A 271 -8.96 -6.49 24.29
C ILE A 271 -8.92 -7.89 23.70
N GLU A 272 -10.07 -8.51 23.47
CA GLU A 272 -10.15 -9.81 22.80
C GLU A 272 -9.51 -9.78 21.39
N GLU A 273 -8.81 -10.85 21.01
CA GLU A 273 -8.11 -10.95 19.72
C GLU A 273 -9.02 -10.65 18.51
N GLN A 274 -10.24 -11.20 18.51
CA GLN A 274 -11.20 -10.95 17.43
C GLN A 274 -11.64 -9.47 17.37
N THR A 275 -11.85 -8.84 18.54
CA THR A 275 -12.17 -7.41 18.62
C THR A 275 -10.99 -6.53 18.18
N ALA A 276 -9.76 -6.92 18.52
CA ALA A 276 -8.55 -6.23 18.07
C ALA A 276 -8.40 -6.28 16.54
N ALA A 277 -8.74 -7.41 15.90
CA ALA A 277 -8.78 -7.51 14.45
C ALA A 277 -9.87 -6.61 13.83
N TYR A 278 -11.02 -6.48 14.47
CA TYR A 278 -12.05 -5.51 14.03
C TYR A 278 -11.58 -4.06 14.13
N TYR A 279 -10.79 -3.73 15.15
CA TYR A 279 -10.19 -2.39 15.27
C TYR A 279 -9.16 -2.11 14.18
N LEU A 280 -8.32 -3.09 13.81
CA LEU A 280 -7.45 -2.99 12.64
C LEU A 280 -8.25 -2.75 11.35
N SER A 281 -9.34 -3.49 11.17
CA SER A 281 -10.24 -3.32 10.02
C SER A 281 -10.90 -1.94 9.99
N PHE A 282 -11.36 -1.46 11.14
CA PHE A 282 -11.98 -0.16 11.31
C PHE A 282 -11.00 0.99 11.01
N MET A 283 -9.72 0.82 11.39
CA MET A 283 -8.65 1.74 11.02
C MET A 283 -8.56 1.93 9.50
N PHE A 284 -8.51 0.82 8.75
CA PHE A 284 -8.44 0.86 7.29
C PHE A 284 -9.70 1.45 6.67
N LEU A 285 -10.88 1.17 7.23
CA LEU A 285 -12.14 1.73 6.78
C LEU A 285 -12.12 3.26 6.86
N ILE A 286 -11.65 3.81 7.99
CA ILE A 286 -11.54 5.26 8.21
C ILE A 286 -10.43 5.88 7.35
N ALA A 287 -9.35 5.15 7.09
CA ALA A 287 -8.27 5.63 6.23
C ALA A 287 -8.74 5.92 4.78
N ILE A 288 -9.81 5.27 4.30
CA ILE A 288 -10.35 5.49 2.94
C ILE A 288 -10.75 6.97 2.73
N PRO A 289 -11.77 7.51 3.43
CA PRO A 289 -12.17 8.91 3.25
C PRO A 289 -11.05 9.88 3.60
N LEU A 290 -10.18 9.56 4.56
CA LEU A 290 -9.05 10.41 4.93
C LEU A 290 -8.03 10.54 3.80
N ARG A 291 -7.70 9.45 3.09
CA ARG A 291 -6.77 9.50 1.95
C ARG A 291 -7.27 10.41 0.83
N PHE A 292 -8.59 10.42 0.58
CA PHE A 292 -9.21 11.32 -0.38
C PHE A 292 -9.26 12.76 0.13
N GLY A 293 -9.82 12.98 1.33
CA GLY A 293 -9.99 14.30 1.91
C GLY A 293 -8.67 15.03 2.09
N LEU A 294 -7.67 14.37 2.68
CA LEU A 294 -6.34 14.95 2.92
C LEU A 294 -5.55 15.11 1.62
N GLY A 295 -5.74 14.23 0.63
CA GLY A 295 -5.15 14.36 -0.70
C GLY A 295 -5.67 15.59 -1.45
N ILE A 296 -6.99 15.80 -1.45
CA ILE A 296 -7.64 16.99 -2.03
C ILE A 296 -7.21 18.25 -1.28
N MET A 297 -7.22 18.19 0.06
CA MET A 297 -6.80 19.31 0.90
C MET A 297 -5.34 19.72 0.64
N GLY A 298 -4.47 18.80 0.21
CA GLY A 298 -3.10 19.07 -0.19
C GLY A 298 -2.94 19.97 -1.43
N GLY A 299 -4.02 20.24 -2.17
CA GLY A 299 -4.06 21.27 -3.22
C GLY A 299 -4.34 22.68 -2.71
N TYR A 300 -4.97 22.81 -1.53
CA TYR A 300 -5.42 24.09 -0.97
C TYR A 300 -4.63 24.51 0.28
N VAL A 301 -4.15 23.53 1.04
CA VAL A 301 -3.40 23.69 2.29
C VAL A 301 -1.97 23.23 2.07
N SER A 302 -1.02 23.86 2.76
CA SER A 302 0.39 23.45 2.72
C SER A 302 0.54 21.96 3.02
N ILE A 303 1.05 21.20 2.05
CA ILE A 303 1.24 19.75 2.13
C ILE A 303 2.05 19.33 3.37
N ARG A 304 3.00 20.16 3.80
CA ARG A 304 3.83 19.96 4.99
C ARG A 304 3.04 20.03 6.28
N LEU A 305 2.04 20.92 6.35
CA LEU A 305 1.19 21.05 7.52
C LEU A 305 0.30 19.82 7.65
N ILE A 306 -0.24 19.31 6.54
CA ILE A 306 -1.03 18.08 6.53
C ILE A 306 -0.21 16.88 7.03
N LEU A 307 1.01 16.73 6.52
CA LEU A 307 1.92 15.66 6.96
C LEU A 307 2.32 15.82 8.43
N PHE A 308 2.64 17.04 8.87
CA PHE A 308 2.97 17.34 10.27
C PHE A 308 1.79 17.05 11.21
N THR A 309 0.59 17.56 10.91
CA THR A 309 -0.57 17.39 11.79
C THR A 309 -1.00 15.94 11.88
N GLY A 310 -1.00 15.19 10.77
CA GLY A 310 -1.31 13.77 10.82
C GLY A 310 -0.31 12.98 11.67
N MET A 311 0.98 13.33 11.58
CA MET A 311 2.02 12.74 12.44
C MET A 311 1.89 13.14 13.91
N ALA A 312 1.58 14.41 14.19
CA ALA A 312 1.36 14.90 15.54
C ALA A 312 0.14 14.22 16.19
N VAL A 313 -0.93 13.98 15.43
CA VAL A 313 -2.09 13.22 15.90
C VAL A 313 -1.71 11.76 16.22
N GLY A 314 -0.94 11.10 15.35
CA GLY A 314 -0.42 9.76 15.63
C GLY A 314 0.47 9.70 16.87
N SER A 315 1.32 10.72 17.06
CA SER A 315 2.16 10.89 18.25
C SER A 315 1.33 11.01 19.53
N ILE A 316 0.34 11.90 19.53
CA ILE A 316 -0.57 12.12 20.66
C ILE A 316 -1.38 10.84 20.95
N ALA A 317 -1.94 10.20 19.93
CA ALA A 317 -2.75 8.99 20.10
C ALA A 317 -1.94 7.84 20.71
N THR A 318 -0.68 7.69 20.28
CA THR A 318 0.28 6.71 20.83
C THR A 318 0.64 7.07 22.28
N ALA A 319 0.93 8.34 22.57
CA ALA A 319 1.25 8.78 23.93
C ALA A 319 0.06 8.58 24.89
N LEU A 320 -1.16 8.86 24.44
CA LEU A 320 -2.36 8.61 25.24
C LEU A 320 -2.57 7.12 25.51
N MET A 321 -2.32 6.26 24.52
CA MET A 321 -2.38 4.81 24.73
C MET A 321 -1.37 4.33 25.79
N TYR A 322 -0.20 4.97 25.88
CA TYR A 322 0.76 4.71 26.97
C TYR A 322 0.22 5.18 28.32
N MET A 323 -0.19 6.45 28.42
CA MET A 323 -0.50 7.11 29.69
C MET A 323 -1.82 6.67 30.34
N ILE A 324 -2.81 6.27 29.52
CA ILE A 324 -4.18 6.02 29.97
C ILE A 324 -4.48 4.53 29.80
N ALA A 325 -5.07 3.91 30.83
CA ALA A 325 -5.60 2.56 30.75
C ALA A 325 -7.08 2.59 30.34
N GLY A 326 -7.53 1.64 29.53
CA GLY A 326 -8.94 1.48 29.15
C GLY A 326 -9.15 1.04 27.70
N THR A 327 -10.32 0.50 27.40
CA THR A 327 -10.70 0.10 26.03
C THR A 327 -11.07 1.31 25.16
N GLU A 328 -11.53 2.41 25.77
CA GLU A 328 -11.86 3.65 25.07
C GLU A 328 -10.63 4.28 24.41
N ILE A 329 -9.47 4.24 25.09
CA ILE A 329 -8.24 4.82 24.53
C ILE A 329 -7.70 4.02 23.35
N ALA A 330 -8.01 2.73 23.26
CA ALA A 330 -7.69 1.93 22.09
C ALA A 330 -8.41 2.44 20.83
N ILE A 331 -9.64 2.96 20.95
CA ILE A 331 -10.35 3.57 19.82
C ILE A 331 -9.65 4.87 19.42
N VAL A 332 -9.25 5.72 20.38
CA VAL A 332 -8.49 6.94 20.11
C VAL A 332 -7.17 6.64 19.39
N PHE A 333 -6.47 5.59 19.83
CA PHE A 333 -5.27 5.08 19.18
C PHE A 333 -5.53 4.64 17.73
N VAL A 334 -6.56 3.83 17.51
CA VAL A 334 -6.97 3.36 16.17
C VAL A 334 -7.33 4.53 15.25
N LEU A 335 -8.06 5.52 15.74
CA LEU A 335 -8.41 6.73 14.98
C LEU A 335 -7.15 7.56 14.64
N GLY A 336 -6.22 7.69 15.58
CA GLY A 336 -4.95 8.37 15.35
C GLY A 336 -4.11 7.68 14.26
N LEU A 337 -4.02 6.35 14.30
CA LEU A 337 -3.33 5.58 13.26
C LEU A 337 -4.06 5.64 11.91
N ALA A 338 -5.39 5.67 11.89
CA ALA A 338 -6.15 5.86 10.66
C ALA A 338 -5.81 7.20 9.97
N ILE A 339 -5.53 8.25 10.76
CA ILE A 339 -5.05 9.55 10.23
C ILE A 339 -3.61 9.44 9.71
N VAL A 340 -2.72 8.73 10.41
CA VAL A 340 -1.36 8.45 9.93
C VAL A 340 -1.37 7.68 8.60
N GLU A 341 -2.29 6.73 8.44
CA GLU A 341 -2.52 6.02 7.19
C GLU A 341 -3.24 6.87 6.12
N GLY A 342 -4.07 7.81 6.56
CA GLY A 342 -4.74 8.81 5.74
C GLY A 342 -3.75 9.70 4.98
N ILE A 343 -2.69 10.14 5.66
CA ILE A 343 -1.65 11.01 5.06
C ILE A 343 -0.65 10.25 4.17
N ALA A 344 -0.77 8.93 4.00
CA ALA A 344 0.16 8.14 3.20
C ALA A 344 0.25 8.62 1.73
N THR A 345 -0.89 9.00 1.14
CA THR A 345 -0.99 9.52 -0.24
C THR A 345 -0.33 10.90 -0.40
N THR A 346 -0.41 11.72 0.65
CA THR A 346 0.12 13.08 0.74
C THR A 346 1.66 13.12 0.61
N ASN A 347 2.37 12.06 1.00
CA ASN A 347 3.84 11.99 0.87
C ASN A 347 4.28 12.11 -0.59
N TRP A 348 3.65 11.32 -1.47
CA TRP A 348 3.98 11.29 -2.87
C TRP A 348 3.54 12.57 -3.59
N LEU A 349 2.44 13.17 -3.13
CA LEU A 349 2.02 14.50 -3.58
C LEU A 349 3.07 15.56 -3.23
N ALA A 350 3.66 15.53 -2.03
CA ALA A 350 4.72 16.45 -1.62
C ALA A 350 5.95 16.35 -2.56
N VAL A 351 6.42 15.13 -2.85
CA VAL A 351 7.55 14.91 -3.78
C VAL A 351 7.25 15.50 -5.16
N GLY A 352 6.05 15.27 -5.69
CA GLY A 352 5.62 15.81 -6.98
C GLY A 352 5.54 17.33 -7.01
N GLN A 353 4.99 17.96 -5.96
CA GLN A 353 4.88 19.43 -5.85
C GLN A 353 6.24 20.13 -5.69
N TYR A 354 7.24 19.43 -5.16
CA TYR A 354 8.55 20.00 -4.80
C TYR A 354 9.54 19.87 -5.94
N PHE A 355 9.63 18.68 -6.53
CA PHE A 355 10.68 18.34 -7.50
C PHE A 355 10.17 18.19 -8.93
N GLY A 356 8.85 18.19 -9.11
CA GLY A 356 8.20 18.02 -10.42
C GLY A 356 8.07 16.58 -10.85
N ARG A 357 7.57 16.40 -12.08
CA ARG A 357 7.13 15.09 -12.59
C ARG A 357 8.21 14.29 -13.33
N ARG A 358 9.22 14.98 -13.91
CA ARG A 358 10.18 14.39 -14.87
C ARG A 358 11.01 13.25 -14.28
N HIS A 359 11.53 13.43 -13.06
CA HIS A 359 12.35 12.44 -12.35
C HIS A 359 11.65 11.89 -11.11
N PHE A 360 10.33 12.04 -11.04
CA PHE A 360 9.51 11.62 -9.89
C PHE A 360 9.71 10.14 -9.55
N GLY A 361 9.63 9.25 -10.54
CA GLY A 361 9.78 7.81 -10.32
C GLY A 361 11.12 7.42 -9.72
N THR A 362 12.22 8.05 -10.15
CA THR A 362 13.56 7.80 -9.59
C THR A 362 13.67 8.28 -8.14
N LEU A 363 13.15 9.47 -7.83
CA LEU A 363 13.14 9.99 -6.45
C LEU A 363 12.29 9.12 -5.52
N VAL A 364 11.10 8.72 -5.98
CA VAL A 364 10.23 7.77 -5.28
C VAL A 364 10.91 6.42 -5.08
N GLY A 365 11.67 5.93 -6.07
CA GLY A 365 12.45 4.71 -5.97
C GLY A 365 13.50 4.77 -4.86
N ILE A 366 14.31 5.84 -4.82
CA ILE A 366 15.31 6.07 -3.77
C ILE A 366 14.63 6.10 -2.39
N MET A 367 13.56 6.88 -2.26
CA MET A 367 12.77 7.00 -1.03
C MET A 367 12.13 5.67 -0.62
N THR A 368 11.72 4.85 -1.59
CA THR A 368 11.16 3.53 -1.34
C THR A 368 12.19 2.60 -0.72
N ILE A 369 13.35 2.47 -1.36
CA ILE A 369 14.45 1.62 -0.87
C ILE A 369 14.86 2.03 0.54
N SER A 370 14.94 3.33 0.83
CA SER A 370 15.32 3.82 2.16
C SER A 370 14.34 3.41 3.26
N HIS A 371 13.02 3.51 3.04
CA HIS A 371 12.07 3.14 4.09
C HIS A 371 11.91 1.63 4.25
N CYS A 372 12.17 0.82 3.21
CA CYS A 372 12.09 -0.65 3.32
C CYS A 372 12.98 -1.22 4.44
N PHE A 373 14.15 -0.61 4.69
CA PHE A 373 15.00 -1.00 5.82
C PHE A 373 14.34 -0.70 7.16
N GLY A 374 13.70 0.46 7.29
CA GLY A 374 13.04 0.81 8.54
C GLY A 374 11.74 0.02 8.78
N SER A 375 11.00 -0.33 7.72
CA SER A 375 9.87 -1.29 7.76
C SER A 375 10.29 -2.70 8.17
N LEU A 376 11.57 -3.05 8.07
CA LEU A 376 12.13 -4.31 8.60
C LEU A 376 12.58 -4.16 10.05
N ILE A 377 13.33 -3.10 10.34
CA ILE A 377 14.03 -2.91 11.62
C ILE A 377 13.05 -2.57 12.75
N PHE A 378 12.13 -1.61 12.54
CA PHE A 378 11.28 -1.11 13.62
C PHE A 378 10.31 -2.17 14.17
N PRO A 379 9.59 -2.95 13.36
CA PRO A 379 8.76 -4.05 13.88
C PRO A 379 9.59 -5.10 14.63
N TYR A 380 10.78 -5.46 14.13
CA TYR A 380 11.64 -6.40 14.83
C TYR A 380 12.05 -5.88 16.22
N ILE A 381 12.44 -4.60 16.32
CA ILE A 381 12.75 -3.96 17.60
C ILE A 381 11.53 -3.95 18.52
N SER A 382 10.33 -3.64 18.01
CA SER A 382 9.09 -3.67 18.80
C SER A 382 8.81 -5.06 19.39
N GLY A 383 8.97 -6.11 18.58
CA GLY A 383 8.83 -7.49 19.03
C GLY A 383 9.90 -7.89 20.05
N TRP A 384 11.16 -7.50 19.83
CA TRP A 384 12.26 -7.78 20.75
C TRP A 384 12.08 -7.10 22.11
N ILE A 385 11.61 -5.84 22.11
CA ILE A 385 11.26 -5.13 23.34
C ILE A 385 10.16 -5.89 24.08
N PHE A 386 9.10 -6.29 23.38
CA PHE A 386 8.02 -7.06 24.00
C PHE A 386 8.51 -8.40 24.55
N ASP A 387 9.35 -9.13 23.83
CA ASP A 387 9.89 -10.40 24.31
C ASP A 387 10.72 -10.22 25.60
N ALA A 388 11.50 -9.14 25.68
CA ALA A 388 12.36 -8.85 26.83
C ALA A 388 11.60 -8.28 28.05
N THR A 389 10.53 -7.52 27.84
CA THR A 389 9.82 -6.79 28.93
C THR A 389 8.42 -7.32 29.21
N GLN A 390 7.85 -8.12 28.30
CA GLN A 390 6.45 -8.52 28.27
C GLN A 390 5.48 -7.32 28.28
N SER A 391 5.94 -6.15 27.81
CA SER A 391 5.18 -4.91 27.75
C SER A 391 5.45 -4.11 26.48
N TYR A 392 4.41 -3.50 25.93
CA TYR A 392 4.51 -2.53 24.83
C TYR A 392 4.78 -1.10 25.29
N ASP A 393 4.94 -0.84 26.60
CA ASP A 393 5.14 0.51 27.14
C ASP A 393 6.35 1.21 26.54
N LEU A 394 7.49 0.52 26.47
CA LEU A 394 8.69 1.09 25.83
C LEU A 394 8.50 1.30 24.33
N VAL A 395 7.78 0.40 23.65
CA VAL A 395 7.47 0.56 22.22
C VAL A 395 6.64 1.82 22.00
N LEU A 396 5.60 2.03 22.81
CA LEU A 396 4.76 3.23 22.79
C LEU A 396 5.55 4.51 23.09
N LEU A 397 6.39 4.47 24.13
CA LEU A 397 7.21 5.58 24.58
C LEU A 397 8.23 6.02 23.51
N ILE A 398 8.73 5.09 22.69
CA ILE A 398 9.63 5.36 21.56
C ILE A 398 8.85 5.82 20.32
N THR A 399 7.69 5.21 20.06
CA THR A 399 6.87 5.48 18.88
C THR A 399 6.35 6.93 18.88
N ALA A 400 5.85 7.42 20.01
CA ALA A 400 5.29 8.75 20.12
C ALA A 400 6.28 9.88 19.72
N PRO A 401 7.51 9.97 20.30
CA PRO A 401 8.48 10.99 19.89
C PRO A 401 8.99 10.78 18.47
N LEU A 402 9.08 9.54 17.97
CA LEU A 402 9.47 9.31 16.56
C LEU A 402 8.43 9.86 15.59
N PHE A 403 7.12 9.66 15.85
CA PHE A 403 6.08 10.30 15.04
C PHE A 403 6.19 11.83 15.07
N MET A 404 6.42 12.42 16.24
CA MET A 404 6.60 13.88 16.34
C MET A 404 7.85 14.34 15.56
N PHE A 405 8.96 13.62 15.68
CA PHE A 405 10.20 13.91 14.95
C PHE A 405 10.00 13.84 13.43
N GLY A 406 9.35 12.79 12.92
CA GLY A 406 9.01 12.68 11.49
C GLY A 406 8.09 13.81 11.03
N GLY A 407 7.12 14.19 11.85
CA GLY A 407 6.27 15.35 11.62
C GLY A 407 7.07 16.66 11.53
N LEU A 408 7.99 16.91 12.46
CA LEU A 408 8.84 18.11 12.47
C LEU A 408 9.74 18.16 11.23
N ALA A 409 10.27 17.02 10.78
CA ALA A 409 11.03 16.93 9.53
C ALA A 409 10.16 17.39 8.34
N PHE A 410 8.91 16.93 8.24
CA PHE A 410 7.98 17.41 7.21
C PHE A 410 7.66 18.90 7.32
N LEU A 411 7.45 19.41 8.54
CA LEU A 411 7.17 20.82 8.78
C LEU A 411 8.33 21.72 8.29
N MET A 412 9.56 21.30 8.61
CA MET A 412 10.78 22.01 8.25
C MET A 412 11.15 21.92 6.76
N ALA A 413 10.63 20.91 6.04
CA ALA A 413 10.96 20.65 4.65
C ALA A 413 10.42 21.73 3.70
N LYS A 414 10.90 22.99 3.74
CA LYS A 414 10.38 24.08 2.88
C LYS A 414 10.60 23.78 1.40
N LYS A 415 9.62 24.17 0.56
CA LYS A 415 9.74 24.03 -0.89
C LYS A 415 11.01 24.75 -1.39
N PRO A 416 11.93 24.05 -2.08
CA PRO A 416 13.15 24.66 -2.57
C PRO A 416 12.84 25.68 -3.67
N VAL A 417 13.66 26.73 -3.76
CA VAL A 417 13.57 27.74 -4.82
C VAL A 417 14.22 27.16 -6.09
N TRP A 418 13.48 27.18 -7.21
CA TRP A 418 13.95 26.68 -8.49
C TRP A 418 14.56 27.81 -9.31
N ASN A 419 15.89 27.81 -9.48
CA ASN A 419 16.58 28.76 -10.36
C ASN A 419 16.77 28.16 -11.75
N ARG A 420 16.10 28.73 -12.76
CA ARG A 420 16.15 28.26 -14.17
C ARG A 420 17.53 28.37 -14.85
N GLN A 421 18.49 29.07 -14.23
CA GLN A 421 19.75 29.49 -14.87
C GLN A 421 20.88 28.45 -14.82
N GLU A 422 20.78 27.36 -14.03
CA GLU A 422 21.83 26.34 -13.90
C GLU A 422 21.58 25.12 -14.81
N ARG A 423 21.47 25.34 -16.13
CA ARG A 423 21.38 24.25 -17.12
C ARG A 423 22.73 23.62 -17.40
#